data_AF-A0AAN6JTQ5-F1
#
_entry.id   AF-A0AAN6JTQ5-F1
#
_cell.length_a   1.000
_cell.length_b   1.000
_cell.length_c   1.000
_cell.angle_alpha   90.00
_cell.angle_beta   90.00
_cell.angle_gamma   90.00
#
_symmetry.space_group_name_H-M   'P 1'
#
loop_
_entity.id
_entity.type
_entity.pdbx_description
1 polymer ?
#
loop_
_entity_poly.entity_id
_entity_poly.type
_entity_poly.pdbx_seq_one_letter_code
_entity_poly.pdbx_strand_id
1 'polypeptide(L)'
;MASEAAAGTATTGAAVPVGIVSDSITVLVDGSFTDHIVELAPFFARSVQPATPEGRQAFVDDVRAKVEAASGAENALDADAAKRIEILKHVVSQLKALPEPATDRELEGGFNLLLALILTSPALTTSSSSRTADGELSQQQTEVLTTLTQLVASSSSSTTSAAADKSIAKYRILTNFFNALPARSSARLDIFLSLLSLAASSDDLDMLSSSSSYAHHAAASSSTLPIDNAATVEGSSASSVLLNSLPIWLASWNLDDAKKADVLKQVSKLLLKRTNDDDAADEDPDSESAARTLAFHKLFLRFLDATPSAAAAGGDDAAVTTLALALRLPNVFDFASLLESRSIQELKNSQPALWSLLVEVVLSPGGRGKRWDAWKASNAGVLEKIGVPEAVLVRKIRLLDIASLCASQVYSDAALASAASLSVSDTNAGADAAVAKQASPAEVPYSLIASSALASEPESDVETWVIDVIRAGLVSGKLSQVNEVFRVYRVSSLVPLSSETQEVFGKRHWEVLERKLVAWRDSVSRMLDTLGNAARQQQAAVAAAANAGAEQAVQQAQTVN
;
A
#
# COMPACT_ATOMS: atom_id res chain seq x y z
N MET A 1 -28.69 75.50 33.11
CA MET A 1 -28.87 74.50 34.19
C MET A 1 -29.78 73.41 33.65
N ALA A 2 -29.38 72.15 33.87
CA ALA A 2 -29.95 70.90 33.36
C ALA A 2 -29.74 70.59 31.85
N SER A 3 -28.90 69.61 31.55
CA SER A 3 -29.31 68.36 30.89
C SER A 3 -28.10 67.42 30.70
N GLU A 4 -28.30 66.21 31.19
CA GLU A 4 -27.50 64.99 31.17
C GLU A 4 -27.69 64.23 29.83
N ALA A 5 -26.71 63.45 29.36
CA ALA A 5 -26.90 62.14 28.69
C ALA A 5 -25.60 61.49 28.16
N ALA A 6 -25.22 60.40 28.83
CA ALA A 6 -24.76 59.11 28.28
C ALA A 6 -23.51 59.03 27.36
N ALA A 7 -22.37 58.66 27.95
CA ALA A 7 -21.29 57.94 27.27
C ALA A 7 -21.31 56.47 27.75
N GLY A 8 -21.67 55.55 26.86
CA GLY A 8 -21.63 54.11 27.11
C GLY A 8 -20.21 53.56 26.96
N THR A 9 -19.71 52.94 28.02
CA THR A 9 -18.47 52.15 28.05
C THR A 9 -18.75 50.75 27.47
N ALA A 10 -18.10 50.43 26.35
CA ALA A 10 -18.13 49.11 25.74
C ALA A 10 -17.23 48.12 26.53
N THR A 11 -17.83 47.05 27.03
CA THR A 11 -17.17 45.87 27.58
C THR A 11 -16.50 45.09 26.44
N THR A 12 -15.17 45.09 26.38
CA THR A 12 -14.41 44.21 25.47
C THR A 12 -14.24 42.84 26.10
N GLY A 13 -15.06 41.88 25.66
CA GLY A 13 -14.81 40.46 25.87
C GLY A 13 -13.59 40.02 25.04
N ALA A 14 -12.56 39.49 25.71
CA ALA A 14 -11.39 38.93 25.06
C ALA A 14 -11.79 37.63 24.35
N ALA A 15 -11.82 37.66 23.01
CA ALA A 15 -12.00 36.48 22.18
C ALA A 15 -10.71 35.66 22.17
N VAL A 16 -10.79 34.41 22.65
CA VAL A 16 -9.72 33.41 22.57
C VAL A 16 -9.48 33.07 21.09
N PRO A 17 -8.23 33.10 20.59
CA PRO A 17 -7.94 32.77 19.21
C PRO A 17 -8.08 31.26 18.98
N VAL A 18 -9.15 30.89 18.29
CA VAL A 18 -9.40 29.55 17.74
C VAL A 18 -8.37 29.29 16.63
N GLY A 19 -7.35 28.48 16.92
CA GLY A 19 -6.30 28.27 15.92
C GLY A 19 -5.24 27.21 16.21
N ILE A 20 -5.51 26.17 17.00
CA ILE A 20 -4.66 24.95 17.10
C ILE A 20 -5.51 23.66 17.25
N VAL A 21 -6.84 23.77 17.42
CA VAL A 21 -7.63 22.77 18.15
C VAL A 21 -8.68 22.05 17.28
N SER A 22 -8.39 21.80 16.00
CA SER A 22 -9.43 21.30 15.10
C SER A 22 -9.59 19.77 15.02
N ASP A 23 -8.67 18.95 15.56
CA ASP A 23 -8.80 17.48 15.47
C ASP A 23 -8.35 16.71 16.74
N SER A 24 -8.00 17.39 17.83
CA SER A 24 -7.76 16.71 19.10
C SER A 24 -9.08 16.52 19.85
N ILE A 25 -9.28 15.32 20.41
CA ILE A 25 -10.22 15.12 21.53
C ILE A 25 -9.71 16.03 22.63
N THR A 26 -10.18 17.27 22.63
CA THR A 26 -9.91 18.18 23.72
C THR A 26 -10.72 17.68 24.90
N VAL A 27 -10.01 17.01 25.80
CA VAL A 27 -10.34 17.15 27.22
C VAL A 27 -10.41 18.66 27.44
N LEU A 28 -11.62 19.18 27.63
CA LEU A 28 -11.86 20.59 27.91
C LEU A 28 -11.08 20.91 29.18
N VAL A 29 -9.96 21.60 29.00
CA VAL A 29 -9.07 22.03 30.06
C VAL A 29 -9.69 23.29 30.67
N ASP A 30 -10.77 23.13 31.45
CA ASP A 30 -11.35 24.21 32.24
C ASP A 30 -10.42 24.46 33.45
N GLY A 31 -9.56 25.46 33.38
CA GLY A 31 -8.65 25.88 34.46
C GLY A 31 -7.44 26.68 33.97
N SER A 32 -6.68 27.29 34.88
CA SER A 32 -5.44 28.01 34.50
C SER A 32 -4.28 27.03 34.29
N PHE A 33 -3.27 27.42 33.49
CA PHE A 33 -2.06 26.60 33.29
C PHE A 33 -1.41 26.19 34.62
N THR A 34 -1.43 27.11 35.59
CA THR A 34 -0.90 26.93 36.95
C THR A 34 -1.64 25.83 37.70
N ASP A 35 -2.96 25.78 37.60
CA ASP A 35 -3.77 24.77 38.31
C ASP A 35 -3.47 23.37 37.75
N HIS A 36 -3.44 23.23 36.43
CA HIS A 36 -3.19 21.94 35.79
C HIS A 36 -1.78 21.40 36.02
N ILE A 37 -0.76 22.26 35.99
CA ILE A 37 0.62 21.80 36.24
C ILE A 37 0.83 21.39 37.70
N VAL A 38 0.19 22.10 38.65
CA VAL A 38 0.25 21.77 40.09
C VAL A 38 -0.55 20.51 40.41
N GLU A 39 -1.67 20.27 39.72
CA GLU A 39 -2.45 19.03 39.85
C GLU A 39 -1.71 17.81 39.26
N LEU A 40 -0.96 18.00 38.17
CA LEU A 40 -0.15 16.96 37.55
C LEU A 40 1.13 16.62 38.32
N ALA A 41 1.70 17.57 39.07
CA ALA A 41 2.97 17.37 39.76
C ALA A 41 2.97 16.17 40.74
N PRO A 42 1.95 15.93 41.60
CA PRO A 42 1.87 14.75 42.44
C PRO A 42 1.80 13.42 41.68
N PHE A 43 1.20 13.42 40.49
CA PHE A 43 1.15 12.24 39.62
C PHE A 43 2.54 11.92 39.06
N PHE A 44 3.21 12.92 38.49
CA PHE A 44 4.56 12.80 37.96
C PHE A 44 5.65 12.63 39.03
N ALA A 45 5.40 13.04 40.27
CA ALA A 45 6.28 12.75 41.40
C ALA A 45 6.49 11.24 41.58
N ARG A 46 5.51 10.41 41.19
CA ARG A 46 5.60 8.94 41.29
C ARG A 46 6.65 8.33 40.35
N SER A 47 7.11 9.07 39.34
CA SER A 47 8.18 8.63 38.42
C SER A 47 9.60 9.02 38.86
N VAL A 48 9.75 9.79 39.94
CA VAL A 48 11.07 10.25 40.42
C VAL A 48 11.81 9.11 41.12
N GLN A 49 13.08 8.90 40.73
CA GLN A 49 13.98 7.93 41.37
C GLN A 49 15.09 8.64 42.17
N PRO A 50 15.42 8.18 43.39
CA PRO A 50 14.86 7.01 44.10
C PRO A 50 13.45 7.27 44.64
N ALA A 51 12.62 6.22 44.72
CA ALA A 51 11.20 6.28 45.08
C ALA A 51 10.95 6.54 46.59
N THR A 52 11.63 7.54 47.18
CA THR A 52 11.43 7.94 48.57
C THR A 52 10.26 8.93 48.68
N PRO A 53 9.45 8.85 49.76
CA PRO A 53 8.37 9.81 49.98
C PRO A 53 8.89 11.26 50.07
N GLU A 54 10.10 11.45 50.62
CA GLU A 54 10.77 12.75 50.68
C GLU A 54 11.17 13.27 49.30
N GLY A 55 11.68 12.40 48.41
CA GLY A 55 12.05 12.78 47.04
C GLY A 55 10.82 13.14 46.19
N ARG A 56 9.69 12.47 46.41
CA ARG A 56 8.41 12.80 45.76
C ARG A 56 7.87 14.15 46.21
N GLN A 57 7.92 14.43 47.51
CA GLN A 57 7.47 15.71 48.05
C GLN A 57 8.39 16.85 47.58
N ALA A 58 9.71 16.63 47.59
CA ALA A 58 10.68 17.61 47.09
C ALA A 58 10.46 17.97 45.62
N PHE A 59 10.06 17.02 44.77
CA PHE A 59 9.69 17.29 43.38
C PHE A 59 8.46 18.20 43.26
N VAL A 60 7.40 17.90 44.02
CA VAL A 60 6.17 18.71 44.01
C VAL A 60 6.46 20.13 44.50
N ASP A 61 7.27 20.25 45.55
CA ASP A 61 7.66 21.52 46.13
C ASP A 61 8.57 22.33 45.17
N ASP A 62 9.47 21.68 44.44
CA ASP A 62 10.32 22.30 43.42
C ASP A 62 9.51 22.83 42.22
N VAL A 63 8.57 22.01 41.70
CA VAL A 63 7.67 22.43 40.62
C VAL A 63 6.78 23.59 41.08
N ARG A 64 6.21 23.52 42.28
CA ARG A 64 5.41 24.60 42.85
C ARG A 64 6.23 25.88 43.02
N ALA A 65 7.44 25.79 43.59
CA ALA A 65 8.31 26.95 43.79
C ALA A 65 8.69 27.63 42.46
N LYS A 66 8.91 26.86 41.38
CA LYS A 66 9.16 27.42 40.05
C LYS A 66 7.94 28.09 39.44
N VAL A 67 6.76 27.50 39.62
CA VAL A 67 5.50 28.09 39.16
C VAL A 67 5.22 29.39 39.93
N GLU A 68 5.39 29.40 41.25
CA GLU A 68 5.24 30.59 42.10
C GLU A 68 6.26 31.69 41.79
N ALA A 69 7.51 31.33 41.52
CA ALA A 69 8.55 32.28 41.11
C ALA A 69 8.25 32.91 39.75
N ALA A 70 7.60 32.17 38.84
CA ALA A 70 7.22 32.66 37.53
C ALA A 70 5.87 33.43 37.55
N SER A 71 5.02 33.20 38.57
CA SER A 71 3.69 33.79 38.72
C SER A 71 3.67 35.15 39.42
N GLY A 72 4.79 35.88 39.47
CA GLY A 72 4.98 37.08 40.31
C GLY A 72 3.90 38.19 40.23
N ALA A 73 2.98 38.16 39.26
CA ALA A 73 1.70 38.87 39.26
C ALA A 73 0.56 37.93 38.77
N GLU A 74 -0.67 38.10 39.30
CA GLU A 74 -1.85 37.35 38.87
C GLU A 74 -1.99 37.38 37.33
N ASN A 75 -2.06 36.20 36.70
CA ASN A 75 -2.17 35.96 35.25
C ASN A 75 -0.91 36.24 34.38
N ALA A 76 0.26 36.54 34.95
CA ALA A 76 1.48 36.77 34.15
C ALA A 76 1.97 35.52 33.39
N LEU A 77 1.82 34.35 33.99
CA LEU A 77 2.12 33.06 33.36
C LEU A 77 1.14 32.71 32.23
N ASP A 78 -0.06 33.27 32.24
CA ASP A 78 -1.02 33.00 31.20
C ASP A 78 -0.72 33.73 29.89
N ALA A 79 0.02 34.84 30.00
CA ALA A 79 0.50 35.62 28.87
C ALA A 79 1.91 35.23 28.39
N ASP A 80 2.73 34.60 29.24
CA ASP A 80 4.15 34.32 28.96
C ASP A 80 4.40 32.84 28.60
N ALA A 81 4.21 32.53 27.32
CA ALA A 81 4.36 31.17 26.81
C ALA A 81 5.79 30.61 26.87
N ALA A 82 6.83 31.46 26.91
CA ALA A 82 8.21 30.99 27.02
C ALA A 82 8.48 30.39 28.42
N LYS A 83 7.97 31.03 29.48
CA LYS A 83 8.06 30.51 30.84
C LYS A 83 7.28 29.22 31.03
N ARG A 84 6.10 29.10 30.39
CA ARG A 84 5.32 27.85 30.38
C ARG A 84 6.14 26.69 29.82
N ILE A 85 6.81 26.89 28.68
CA ILE A 85 7.66 25.86 28.05
C ILE A 85 8.88 25.53 28.94
N GLU A 86 9.49 26.51 29.60
CA GLU A 86 10.62 26.26 30.50
C GLU A 86 10.23 25.40 31.72
N ILE A 87 9.07 25.67 32.33
CA ILE A 87 8.51 24.86 33.41
C ILE A 87 8.22 23.44 32.92
N LEU A 88 7.59 23.30 31.75
CA LEU A 88 7.31 21.99 31.15
C LEU A 88 8.59 21.21 30.81
N LYS A 89 9.61 21.87 30.28
CA LYS A 89 10.93 21.26 30.03
C LYS A 89 11.58 20.78 31.32
N HIS A 90 11.49 21.56 32.40
CA HIS A 90 11.99 21.16 33.71
C HIS A 90 11.27 19.93 34.23
N VAL A 91 9.93 19.91 34.19
CA VAL A 91 9.11 18.75 34.59
C VAL A 91 9.51 17.52 33.79
N VAL A 92 9.52 17.58 32.45
CA VAL A 92 9.83 16.44 31.59
C VAL A 92 11.27 15.94 31.78
N SER A 93 12.24 16.82 32.01
CA SER A 93 13.64 16.43 32.24
C SER A 93 13.86 15.60 33.51
N GLN A 94 12.96 15.73 34.50
CA GLN A 94 13.02 14.96 35.75
C GLN A 94 12.30 13.62 35.66
N LEU A 95 11.46 13.43 34.64
CA LEU A 95 10.81 12.15 34.34
C LEU A 95 11.85 11.24 33.69
N LYS A 96 12.27 10.20 34.41
CA LYS A 96 13.19 9.16 33.89
C LYS A 96 12.50 7.80 33.69
N ALA A 97 11.32 7.64 34.26
CA ALA A 97 10.50 6.43 34.19
C ALA A 97 9.02 6.82 34.11
N LEU A 98 8.14 5.87 33.80
CA LEU A 98 6.71 6.09 33.92
C LEU A 98 6.28 6.12 35.40
N PRO A 99 5.25 6.91 35.77
CA PRO A 99 4.69 6.93 37.11
C PRO A 99 4.22 5.54 37.57
N GLU A 100 4.73 5.02 38.69
CA GLU A 100 4.25 3.78 39.30
C GLU A 100 3.96 3.96 40.80
N PRO A 101 2.81 3.45 41.32
CA PRO A 101 1.70 2.80 40.61
C PRO A 101 0.76 3.81 39.91
N ALA A 102 0.28 3.46 38.72
CA ALA A 102 -0.71 4.21 37.94
C ALA A 102 -1.59 3.25 37.13
N THR A 103 -2.87 3.60 36.96
CA THR A 103 -3.79 2.88 36.06
C THR A 103 -3.65 3.36 34.62
N ASP A 104 -4.05 2.55 33.64
CA ASP A 104 -3.96 2.92 32.21
C ASP A 104 -4.70 4.23 31.88
N ARG A 105 -5.85 4.46 32.53
CA ARG A 105 -6.64 5.70 32.37
C ARG A 105 -5.96 6.92 32.95
N GLU A 106 -5.28 6.78 34.09
CA GLU A 106 -4.52 7.87 34.70
C GLU A 106 -3.28 8.21 33.86
N LEU A 107 -2.60 7.20 33.32
CA LEU A 107 -1.48 7.39 32.39
C LEU A 107 -1.95 8.12 31.12
N GLU A 108 -3.02 7.64 30.48
CA GLU A 108 -3.56 8.29 29.28
C GLU A 108 -3.99 9.75 29.58
N GLY A 109 -4.76 9.98 30.64
CA GLY A 109 -5.23 11.31 31.02
C GLY A 109 -4.09 12.27 31.36
N GLY A 110 -3.10 11.82 32.15
CA GLY A 110 -1.97 12.65 32.57
C GLY A 110 -1.06 13.07 31.41
N PHE A 111 -0.76 12.14 30.50
CA PHE A 111 0.05 12.44 29.31
C PHE A 111 -0.73 13.24 28.26
N ASN A 112 -2.04 13.01 28.11
CA ASN A 112 -2.89 13.83 27.22
C ASN A 112 -3.03 15.28 27.74
N LEU A 113 -3.15 15.48 29.05
CA LEU A 113 -3.17 16.81 29.65
C LEU A 113 -1.81 17.51 29.49
N LEU A 114 -0.71 16.80 29.71
CA LEU A 114 0.63 17.34 29.49
C LEU A 114 0.86 17.72 28.02
N LEU A 115 0.38 16.90 27.08
CA LEU A 115 0.39 17.24 25.66
C LEU A 115 -0.43 18.50 25.37
N ALA A 116 -1.64 18.60 25.91
CA ALA A 116 -2.48 19.79 25.75
C ALA A 116 -1.75 21.05 26.25
N LEU A 117 -1.12 21.01 27.43
CA LEU A 117 -0.35 22.12 27.99
C LEU A 117 0.84 22.53 27.11
N ILE A 118 1.51 21.57 26.46
CA ILE A 118 2.60 21.83 25.50
C ILE A 118 2.05 22.52 24.24
N LEU A 119 0.94 22.03 23.70
CA LEU A 119 0.33 22.57 22.47
C LEU A 119 -0.32 23.95 22.68
N THR A 120 -0.87 24.23 23.87
CA THR A 120 -1.47 25.52 24.23
C THR A 120 -0.47 26.58 24.69
N SER A 121 0.83 26.27 24.66
CA SER A 121 1.92 27.20 25.00
C SER A 121 2.64 27.66 23.72
N PRO A 122 2.07 28.57 22.90
CA PRO A 122 2.67 28.97 21.64
C PRO A 122 3.95 29.78 21.86
N ALA A 123 5.08 29.35 21.31
CA ALA A 123 6.30 30.14 21.39
C ALA A 123 6.17 31.42 20.55
N LEU A 124 6.61 32.53 21.13
CA LEU A 124 6.62 33.85 20.51
C LEU A 124 7.50 33.83 19.25
N THR A 125 6.91 33.74 18.05
CA THR A 125 7.66 34.04 16.82
C THR A 125 7.80 35.56 16.72
N THR A 126 8.99 36.07 17.01
CA THR A 126 9.36 37.46 16.71
C THR A 126 9.34 37.69 15.20
N SER A 127 8.22 38.11 14.65
CA SER A 127 8.14 39.11 13.59
C SER A 127 6.69 39.37 13.24
N SER A 128 6.28 40.61 13.48
CA SER A 128 5.14 41.23 12.84
C SER A 128 5.16 40.98 11.33
N SER A 129 4.02 40.53 10.79
CA SER A 129 3.67 40.43 9.36
C SER A 129 3.83 39.04 8.71
N SER A 130 2.93 38.11 9.02
CA SER A 130 2.10 37.47 8.00
C SER A 130 1.00 36.63 8.66
N ARG A 131 -0.20 36.69 8.10
CA ARG A 131 -1.34 35.82 8.42
C ARG A 131 -1.17 34.47 7.72
N THR A 132 -0.04 33.80 7.90
CA THR A 132 0.11 32.39 7.53
C THR A 132 0.22 31.62 8.83
N ALA A 133 -0.95 31.22 9.33
CA ALA A 133 -1.12 30.30 10.46
C ALA A 133 -0.67 28.89 10.05
N ASP A 134 0.59 28.75 9.64
CA ASP A 134 1.19 27.47 9.34
C ASP A 134 1.76 26.94 10.66
N GLY A 135 1.04 26.00 11.27
CA GLY A 135 1.30 25.41 12.58
C GLY A 135 2.57 24.55 12.64
N GLU A 136 3.73 25.16 12.50
CA GLU A 136 5.02 24.57 12.85
C GLU A 136 5.29 24.78 14.34
N LEU A 137 5.55 23.68 15.07
CA LEU A 137 5.92 23.74 16.48
C LEU A 137 7.28 24.40 16.66
N SER A 138 7.43 25.18 17.74
CA SER A 138 8.73 25.76 18.10
C SER A 138 9.76 24.67 18.38
N GLN A 139 11.04 24.95 18.12
CA GLN A 139 12.15 24.04 18.39
C GLN A 139 12.15 23.54 19.85
N GLN A 140 11.77 24.39 20.80
CA GLN A 140 11.66 24.01 22.21
C GLN A 140 10.47 23.07 22.49
N GLN A 141 9.33 23.28 21.84
CA GLN A 141 8.17 22.38 21.96
C GLN A 141 8.49 21.01 21.36
N THR A 142 9.16 20.99 20.19
CA THR A 142 9.61 19.76 19.56
C THR A 142 10.60 19.00 20.44
N GLU A 143 11.56 19.67 21.08
CA GLU A 143 12.51 19.02 22.01
C GLU A 143 11.79 18.37 23.22
N VAL A 144 10.82 19.07 23.81
CA VAL A 144 10.01 18.55 24.92
C VAL A 144 9.14 17.37 24.46
N LEU A 145 8.55 17.44 23.26
CA LEU A 145 7.77 16.34 22.70
C LEU A 145 8.63 15.13 22.36
N THR A 146 9.83 15.32 21.78
CA THR A 146 10.75 14.23 21.45
C THR A 146 11.22 13.52 22.73
N THR A 147 11.58 14.27 23.77
CA THR A 147 11.97 13.67 25.07
C THR A 147 10.82 12.91 25.73
N LEU A 148 9.61 13.44 25.67
CA LEU A 148 8.42 12.77 26.21
C LEU A 148 8.06 11.50 25.41
N THR A 149 8.17 11.59 24.08
CA THR A 149 7.97 10.45 23.18
C THR A 149 8.98 9.35 23.47
N GLN A 150 10.26 9.69 23.65
CA GLN A 150 11.32 8.75 24.03
C GLN A 150 11.06 8.13 25.41
N LEU A 151 10.54 8.89 26.37
CA LEU A 151 10.18 8.36 27.69
C LEU A 151 9.04 7.34 27.61
N VAL A 152 7.99 7.62 26.85
CA VAL A 152 6.87 6.68 26.66
C VAL A 152 7.31 5.44 25.88
N ALA A 153 8.14 5.63 24.85
CA ALA A 153 8.70 4.57 24.02
C ALA A 153 9.78 3.74 24.72
N SER A 154 10.39 4.27 25.80
CA SER A 154 11.44 3.56 26.53
C SER A 154 10.90 2.23 27.07
N SER A 155 11.57 1.16 26.65
CA SER A 155 11.13 -0.21 26.92
C SER A 155 11.43 -0.54 28.38
N SER A 156 10.36 -0.73 29.16
CA SER A 156 10.45 -1.26 30.52
C SER A 156 10.74 -2.75 30.40
N SER A 157 11.97 -3.18 30.71
CA SER A 157 12.49 -4.53 30.49
C SER A 157 11.90 -5.60 31.45
N SER A 158 10.58 -5.66 31.59
CA SER A 158 9.92 -6.63 32.47
C SER A 158 9.04 -7.58 31.66
N THR A 159 9.44 -8.85 31.58
CA THR A 159 8.80 -9.94 30.81
C THR A 159 7.55 -10.52 31.50
N THR A 160 6.64 -9.67 32.00
CA THR A 160 5.44 -10.11 32.74
C THR A 160 4.16 -9.68 32.01
N SER A 161 3.03 -10.37 32.24
CA SER A 161 1.73 -10.04 31.62
C SER A 161 1.29 -8.59 31.86
N ALA A 162 1.65 -8.00 33.01
CA ALA A 162 1.45 -6.59 33.31
C ALA A 162 2.23 -5.62 32.39
N ALA A 163 3.23 -6.11 31.65
CA ALA A 163 3.97 -5.33 30.66
C ALA A 163 3.27 -5.27 29.29
N ALA A 164 2.45 -6.27 28.95
CA ALA A 164 1.62 -6.24 27.74
C ALA A 164 0.51 -5.18 27.86
N ASP A 165 -0.18 -5.12 29.00
CA ASP A 165 -1.19 -4.10 29.28
C ASP A 165 -0.59 -2.68 29.28
N LYS A 166 0.61 -2.51 29.84
CA LYS A 166 1.38 -1.26 29.77
C LYS A 166 1.80 -0.90 28.33
N SER A 167 2.04 -1.89 27.47
CA SER A 167 2.33 -1.65 26.04
C SER A 167 1.12 -1.03 25.36
N ILE A 168 -0.10 -1.56 25.62
CA ILE A 168 -1.36 -1.02 25.10
C ILE A 168 -1.59 0.43 25.54
N ALA A 169 -1.35 0.75 26.82
CA ALA A 169 -1.44 2.13 27.31
C ALA A 169 -0.43 3.06 26.61
N LYS A 170 0.82 2.61 26.41
CA LYS A 170 1.85 3.36 25.65
C LYS A 170 1.42 3.62 24.20
N TYR A 171 0.82 2.63 23.53
CA TYR A 171 0.25 2.83 22.19
C TYR A 171 -0.82 3.91 22.18
N ARG A 172 -1.81 3.83 23.07
CA ARG A 172 -2.90 4.80 23.12
C ARG A 172 -2.39 6.22 23.31
N ILE A 173 -1.44 6.39 24.24
CA ILE A 173 -0.78 7.69 24.46
C ILE A 173 -0.09 8.17 23.18
N LEU A 174 0.76 7.34 22.56
CA LEU A 174 1.50 7.74 21.35
C LEU A 174 0.58 7.98 20.13
N THR A 175 -0.50 7.22 20.00
CA THR A 175 -1.53 7.42 18.96
C THR A 175 -2.29 8.72 19.18
N ASN A 176 -2.67 9.04 20.42
CA ASN A 176 -3.27 10.33 20.76
C ASN A 176 -2.30 11.48 20.43
N PHE A 177 -1.01 11.31 20.71
CA PHE A 177 0.03 12.29 20.39
C PHE A 177 0.16 12.51 18.89
N PHE A 178 0.15 11.44 18.10
CA PHE A 178 0.19 11.51 16.65
C PHE A 178 -1.03 12.25 16.07
N ASN A 179 -2.22 11.95 16.59
CA ASN A 179 -3.49 12.53 16.14
C ASN A 179 -3.66 14.00 16.54
N ALA A 180 -3.16 14.40 17.72
CA ALA A 180 -3.28 15.78 18.22
C ALA A 180 -2.38 16.79 17.50
N LEU A 181 -1.29 16.35 16.86
CA LEU A 181 -0.38 17.24 16.13
C LEU A 181 -0.93 17.58 14.74
N PRO A 182 -0.63 18.73 14.13
CA PRO A 182 -1.03 19.03 12.75
C PRO A 182 -0.42 18.09 11.72
N ALA A 183 -1.12 17.84 10.60
CA ALA A 183 -0.69 16.92 9.55
C ALA A 183 0.68 17.23 8.93
N ARG A 184 1.09 18.50 8.91
CA ARG A 184 2.37 18.95 8.33
C ARG A 184 3.55 18.88 9.31
N SER A 185 3.29 18.62 10.59
CA SER A 185 4.31 18.64 11.64
C SER A 185 5.35 17.53 11.44
N SER A 186 6.63 17.89 11.47
CA SER A 186 7.75 16.95 11.42
C SER A 186 7.86 16.08 12.68
N ALA A 187 7.34 16.55 13.82
CA ALA A 187 7.33 15.80 15.08
C ALA A 187 6.46 14.52 15.01
N ARG A 188 5.50 14.46 14.07
CA ARG A 188 4.73 13.24 13.79
C ARG A 188 5.64 12.07 13.38
N LEU A 189 6.80 12.35 12.77
CA LEU A 189 7.74 11.31 12.38
C LEU A 189 8.34 10.60 13.58
N ASP A 190 8.86 11.35 14.55
CA ASP A 190 9.51 10.77 15.74
C ASP A 190 8.52 9.92 16.55
N ILE A 191 7.27 10.37 16.65
CA ILE A 191 6.18 9.63 17.28
C ILE A 191 5.84 8.37 16.48
N PHE A 192 5.75 8.47 15.15
CA PHE A 192 5.52 7.31 14.29
C PHE A 192 6.62 6.26 14.40
N LEU A 193 7.89 6.67 14.38
CA LEU A 193 9.03 5.76 14.57
C LEU A 193 9.00 5.09 15.96
N SER A 194 8.56 5.82 16.98
CA SER A 194 8.40 5.28 18.33
C SER A 194 7.25 4.28 18.43
N LEU A 195 6.10 4.57 17.80
CA LEU A 195 4.98 3.64 17.64
C LEU A 195 5.42 2.37 16.91
N LEU A 196 6.17 2.52 15.82
CA LEU A 196 6.67 1.43 15.01
C LEU A 196 7.69 0.57 15.78
N SER A 197 8.61 1.20 16.53
CA SER A 197 9.57 0.48 17.38
C SER A 197 8.89 -0.26 18.52
N LEU A 198 7.84 0.30 19.12
CA LEU A 198 7.04 -0.39 20.13
C LEU A 198 6.30 -1.59 19.50
N ALA A 199 5.78 -1.42 18.27
CA ALA A 199 5.08 -2.45 17.51
C ALA A 199 5.99 -3.60 17.12
N ALA A 200 7.22 -3.28 16.74
CA ALA A 200 8.25 -4.27 16.48
C ALA A 200 8.72 -5.02 17.75
N SER A 201 8.65 -4.40 18.94
CA SER A 201 9.11 -5.03 20.19
C SER A 201 8.04 -5.85 20.90
N SER A 202 6.77 -5.50 20.72
CA SER A 202 5.62 -6.26 21.25
C SER A 202 5.07 -7.32 20.30
N ASP A 203 5.60 -7.37 19.06
CA ASP A 203 5.16 -8.26 17.98
C ASP A 203 3.68 -8.09 17.57
N ASP A 204 3.06 -6.98 17.99
CA ASP A 204 1.65 -6.65 17.72
C ASP A 204 1.57 -5.43 16.79
N LEU A 205 1.94 -5.64 15.53
CA LEU A 205 1.90 -4.59 14.50
C LEU A 205 0.45 -4.17 14.20
N ASP A 206 -0.52 -5.05 14.40
CA ASP A 206 -1.93 -4.83 14.08
C ASP A 206 -2.58 -3.76 14.97
N MET A 207 -1.96 -3.41 16.10
CA MET A 207 -2.28 -2.18 16.87
C MET A 207 -2.12 -0.89 16.06
N LEU A 208 -1.23 -0.85 15.07
CA LEU A 208 -1.09 0.31 14.18
C LEU A 208 -2.32 0.51 13.28
N SER A 209 -3.09 -0.55 13.01
CA SER A 209 -4.28 -0.47 12.18
C SER A 209 -5.43 0.30 12.84
N SER A 210 -5.58 0.10 14.16
CA SER A 210 -6.56 0.80 15.00
C SER A 210 -6.28 2.31 15.10
N SER A 211 -5.01 2.71 14.92
CA SER A 211 -4.59 4.10 14.99
C SER A 211 -4.92 4.89 13.71
N SER A 212 -4.95 4.21 12.56
CA SER A 212 -5.19 4.83 11.25
C SER A 212 -6.67 4.88 10.86
N SER A 213 -7.52 3.99 11.39
CA SER A 213 -8.98 4.04 11.17
C SER A 213 -9.59 5.37 11.64
N TYR A 214 -9.05 5.96 12.70
CA TYR A 214 -9.39 7.32 13.16
C TYR A 214 -9.04 8.40 12.11
N ALA A 215 -7.91 8.28 11.43
CA ALA A 215 -7.50 9.23 10.38
C ALA A 215 -8.35 9.11 9.11
N HIS A 216 -8.77 7.89 8.74
CA HIS A 216 -9.62 7.66 7.58
C HIS A 216 -11.06 8.19 7.75
N HIS A 217 -11.66 8.09 8.94
CA HIS A 217 -12.97 8.69 9.20
C HIS A 217 -12.97 10.24 9.14
N ALA A 218 -11.88 10.87 9.60
CA ALA A 218 -11.71 12.33 9.50
C ALA A 218 -11.53 12.79 8.04
N ALA A 219 -10.75 12.06 7.23
CA ALA A 219 -10.54 12.39 5.82
C ALA A 219 -11.78 12.14 4.94
N ALA A 220 -12.53 11.06 5.21
CA ALA A 220 -13.78 10.73 4.51
C ALA A 220 -14.92 11.73 4.76
N SER A 221 -14.81 12.54 5.82
CA SER A 221 -15.74 13.63 6.10
C SER A 221 -15.56 14.83 5.15
N SER A 222 -14.49 14.87 4.34
CA SER A 222 -14.19 16.00 3.44
C SER A 222 -14.37 15.71 1.93
N SER A 223 -14.56 14.45 1.52
CA SER A 223 -14.75 14.09 0.11
C SER A 223 -16.12 13.48 -0.15
N THR A 224 -17.03 14.30 -0.67
CA THR A 224 -18.29 13.86 -1.27
C THR A 224 -18.01 13.17 -2.61
N LEU A 225 -17.58 11.91 -2.59
CA LEU A 225 -17.73 11.00 -3.72
C LEU A 225 -18.25 9.64 -3.23
N PRO A 226 -19.33 9.11 -3.83
CA PRO A 226 -19.85 7.81 -3.45
C PRO A 226 -18.94 6.73 -4.03
N ILE A 227 -18.22 6.02 -3.17
CA ILE A 227 -17.58 4.75 -3.53
C ILE A 227 -18.34 3.65 -2.79
N ASP A 228 -19.20 2.97 -3.53
CA ASP A 228 -19.79 1.68 -3.16
C ASP A 228 -18.67 0.65 -2.99
N ASN A 229 -18.11 0.52 -1.79
CA ASN A 229 -17.58 -0.76 -1.29
C ASN A 229 -17.32 -0.70 0.22
N ALA A 230 -18.40 -0.64 1.00
CA ALA A 230 -18.38 -1.10 2.37
C ALA A 230 -18.42 -2.64 2.40
N ALA A 231 -17.41 -3.29 1.80
CA ALA A 231 -17.09 -4.65 2.18
C ALA A 231 -16.42 -4.54 3.54
N THR A 232 -17.03 -5.12 4.56
CA THR A 232 -16.44 -5.38 5.87
C THR A 232 -14.99 -5.85 5.70
N VAL A 233 -14.03 -4.96 5.93
CA VAL A 233 -12.61 -5.30 6.01
C VAL A 233 -12.41 -5.98 7.35
N GLU A 234 -12.76 -7.26 7.42
CA GLU A 234 -12.25 -8.14 8.46
C GLU A 234 -10.72 -8.15 8.32
N GLY A 235 -10.02 -7.61 9.32
CA GLY A 235 -8.56 -7.62 9.41
C GLY A 235 -7.85 -6.62 8.50
N SER A 236 -7.93 -5.31 8.81
CA SER A 236 -6.98 -4.34 8.27
C SER A 236 -5.58 -4.62 8.85
N SER A 237 -4.82 -5.54 8.26
CA SER A 237 -3.46 -5.84 8.70
C SER A 237 -2.62 -4.56 8.72
N ALA A 238 -1.73 -4.41 9.70
CA ALA A 238 -0.79 -3.31 9.81
C ALA A 238 -0.02 -3.03 8.51
N SER A 239 0.32 -4.09 7.77
CA SER A 239 0.99 -4.04 6.47
C SER A 239 0.16 -3.25 5.44
N SER A 240 -1.16 -3.38 5.45
CA SER A 240 -2.07 -2.66 4.56
C SER A 240 -2.17 -1.17 4.90
N VAL A 241 -2.14 -0.85 6.19
CA VAL A 241 -2.15 0.54 6.66
C VAL A 241 -0.85 1.21 6.28
N LEU A 242 0.29 0.60 6.58
CA LEU A 242 1.60 1.14 6.22
C LEU A 242 1.76 1.31 4.70
N LEU A 243 1.21 0.40 3.89
CA LEU A 243 1.27 0.51 2.44
C LEU A 243 0.47 1.71 1.89
N ASN A 244 -0.71 1.98 2.46
CA ASN A 244 -1.63 2.98 1.93
C ASN A 244 -1.46 4.37 2.58
N SER A 245 -1.23 4.44 3.89
CA SER A 245 -1.20 5.70 4.64
C SER A 245 0.19 6.33 4.70
N LEU A 246 1.25 5.53 4.76
CA LEU A 246 2.62 6.06 4.90
C LEU A 246 3.03 6.99 3.74
N PRO A 247 2.75 6.68 2.45
CA PRO A 247 3.08 7.58 1.36
C PRO A 247 2.36 8.94 1.48
N ILE A 248 1.10 8.92 1.94
CA ILE A 248 0.29 10.13 2.15
C ILE A 248 0.89 10.96 3.29
N TRP A 249 1.27 10.32 4.39
CA TRP A 249 1.89 10.99 5.53
C TRP A 249 3.26 11.59 5.18
N LEU A 250 4.14 10.84 4.51
CA LEU A 250 5.45 11.33 4.06
C LEU A 250 5.35 12.49 3.07
N ALA A 251 4.28 12.55 2.27
CA ALA A 251 3.99 13.69 1.39
C ALA A 251 3.54 14.92 2.19
N SER A 252 2.78 14.73 3.28
CA SER A 252 2.32 15.83 4.13
C SER A 252 3.40 16.41 5.05
N TRP A 253 4.38 15.60 5.45
CA TRP A 253 5.43 16.03 6.39
C TRP A 253 6.52 16.85 5.71
N ASN A 254 6.86 17.99 6.32
CA ASN A 254 7.96 18.86 5.91
C ASN A 254 9.33 18.28 6.34
N LEU A 255 9.80 17.24 5.65
CA LEU A 255 11.02 16.50 5.96
C LEU A 255 11.97 16.45 4.77
N ASP A 256 13.27 16.35 5.07
CA ASP A 256 14.32 16.08 4.08
C ASP A 256 14.16 14.69 3.45
N ASP A 257 14.44 14.57 2.16
CA ASP A 257 14.32 13.30 1.42
C ASP A 257 15.18 12.18 2.03
N ALA A 258 16.34 12.51 2.62
CA ALA A 258 17.20 11.56 3.30
C ALA A 258 16.53 10.92 4.54
N LYS A 259 15.78 11.72 5.32
CA LYS A 259 15.04 11.22 6.48
C LYS A 259 13.86 10.36 6.03
N LYS A 260 13.15 10.76 4.97
CA LYS A 260 12.07 9.97 4.38
C LYS A 260 12.58 8.60 3.89
N ALA A 261 13.75 8.57 3.25
CA ALA A 261 14.37 7.33 2.81
C ALA A 261 14.75 6.41 3.99
N ASP A 262 15.29 6.95 5.08
CA ASP A 262 15.64 6.16 6.26
C ASP A 262 14.42 5.52 6.91
N VAL A 263 13.31 6.26 7.00
CA VAL A 263 12.04 5.77 7.54
C VAL A 263 11.49 4.62 6.68
N LEU A 264 11.47 4.80 5.36
CA LEU A 264 11.05 3.75 4.43
C LEU A 264 11.95 2.50 4.54
N LYS A 265 13.25 2.69 4.76
CA LYS A 265 14.21 1.60 4.99
C LYS A 265 13.98 0.87 6.31
N GLN A 266 13.62 1.58 7.38
CA GLN A 266 13.27 0.95 8.66
C GLN A 266 11.98 0.15 8.54
N VAL A 267 10.94 0.72 7.92
CA VAL A 267 9.66 0.03 7.69
C VAL A 267 9.85 -1.19 6.79
N SER A 268 10.61 -1.07 5.70
CA SER A 268 10.85 -2.20 4.78
C SER A 268 11.54 -3.38 5.48
N LYS A 269 12.54 -3.10 6.32
CA LYS A 269 13.23 -4.10 7.13
C LYS A 269 12.32 -4.78 8.15
N LEU A 270 11.45 -4.01 8.81
CA LEU A 270 10.49 -4.58 9.77
C LEU A 270 9.47 -5.49 9.10
N LEU A 271 8.92 -5.06 7.95
CA LEU A 271 8.01 -5.90 7.17
C LEU A 271 8.71 -7.17 6.67
N LEU A 272 9.97 -7.06 6.21
CA LEU A 272 10.76 -8.21 5.78
C LEU A 272 11.04 -9.19 6.93
N LYS A 273 11.37 -8.67 8.13
CA LYS A 273 11.58 -9.51 9.32
C LYS A 273 10.33 -10.32 9.64
N ARG A 274 9.16 -9.66 9.70
CA ARG A 274 7.88 -10.35 9.94
C ARG A 274 7.59 -11.41 8.88
N THR A 275 7.76 -11.09 7.60
CA THR A 275 7.54 -12.08 6.54
C THR A 275 8.46 -13.30 6.69
N ASN A 276 9.71 -13.12 7.14
CA ASN A 276 10.61 -14.25 7.41
C ASN A 276 10.24 -15.03 8.69
N ASP A 277 9.73 -14.34 9.72
CA ASP A 277 9.30 -14.96 10.97
C ASP A 277 8.01 -15.77 10.74
N ASP A 278 7.06 -15.25 9.95
CA ASP A 278 5.86 -15.96 9.49
C ASP A 278 6.24 -17.21 8.65
N ASP A 279 7.19 -17.08 7.73
CA ASP A 279 7.72 -18.19 6.92
C ASP A 279 8.40 -19.29 7.79
N ALA A 280 8.93 -18.94 8.97
CA ALA A 280 9.62 -19.86 9.88
C ALA A 280 8.69 -20.56 10.87
N ALA A 281 7.46 -20.07 11.05
CA ALA A 281 6.49 -20.59 12.01
C ALA A 281 5.71 -21.83 11.52
N ASP A 282 5.97 -22.32 10.30
CA ASP A 282 5.21 -23.42 9.63
C ASP A 282 3.68 -23.19 9.58
N GLU A 283 3.20 -21.98 9.90
CA GLU A 283 1.84 -21.56 9.57
C GLU A 283 1.76 -21.34 8.05
N ASP A 284 0.63 -21.70 7.43
CA ASP A 284 0.45 -21.52 5.98
C ASP A 284 0.89 -20.09 5.61
N PRO A 285 1.97 -19.89 4.82
CA PRO A 285 2.56 -18.58 4.67
C PRO A 285 1.51 -17.67 4.05
N ASP A 286 1.11 -16.64 4.78
CA ASP A 286 0.16 -15.63 4.34
C ASP A 286 0.71 -14.97 3.07
N SER A 287 0.43 -15.57 1.92
CA SER A 287 0.93 -15.13 0.62
C SER A 287 0.52 -13.68 0.35
N GLU A 288 -0.56 -13.22 0.99
CA GLU A 288 -1.02 -11.84 0.94
C GLU A 288 -0.11 -10.88 1.72
N SER A 289 0.34 -11.24 2.92
CA SER A 289 1.23 -10.42 3.74
C SER A 289 2.58 -10.23 3.06
N ALA A 290 3.14 -11.30 2.52
CA ALA A 290 4.37 -11.23 1.73
C ALA A 290 4.18 -10.44 0.42
N ALA A 291 3.02 -10.52 -0.24
CA ALA A 291 2.71 -9.70 -1.40
C ALA A 291 2.59 -8.20 -1.06
N ARG A 292 2.01 -7.84 0.10
CA ARG A 292 1.98 -6.47 0.62
C ARG A 292 3.38 -5.96 0.92
N THR A 293 4.24 -6.79 1.53
CA THR A 293 5.66 -6.46 1.76
C THR A 293 6.37 -6.17 0.43
N LEU A 294 6.16 -6.99 -0.60
CA LEU A 294 6.73 -6.74 -1.93
C LEU A 294 6.22 -5.43 -2.54
N ALA A 295 4.91 -5.16 -2.44
CA ALA A 295 4.33 -3.91 -2.93
C ALA A 295 4.95 -2.68 -2.25
N PHE A 296 5.20 -2.76 -0.94
CA PHE A 296 5.89 -1.70 -0.19
C PHE A 296 7.33 -1.50 -0.68
N HIS A 297 8.07 -2.59 -0.91
CA HIS A 297 9.43 -2.53 -1.45
C HIS A 297 9.47 -1.92 -2.86
N LYS A 298 8.52 -2.27 -3.75
CA LYS A 298 8.37 -1.62 -5.06
C LYS A 298 8.13 -0.10 -4.92
N LEU A 299 7.30 0.33 -3.96
CA LEU A 299 7.06 1.74 -3.69
C LEU A 299 8.31 2.45 -3.17
N PHE A 300 9.07 1.80 -2.28
CA PHE A 300 10.34 2.34 -1.78
C PHE A 300 11.36 2.54 -2.91
N LEU A 301 11.50 1.57 -3.82
CA LEU A 301 12.37 1.73 -4.99
C LEU A 301 11.95 2.89 -5.89
N ARG A 302 10.65 3.04 -6.16
CA ARG A 302 10.13 4.18 -6.93
C ARG A 302 10.43 5.52 -6.25
N PHE A 303 10.41 5.57 -4.92
CA PHE A 303 10.80 6.76 -4.16
C PHE A 303 12.30 7.05 -4.35
N LEU A 304 13.18 6.06 -4.18
CA LEU A 304 14.63 6.23 -4.38
C LEU A 304 14.96 6.69 -5.80
N ASP A 305 14.26 6.17 -6.82
CA ASP A 305 14.46 6.58 -8.20
C ASP A 305 14.03 8.04 -8.46
N ALA A 306 12.99 8.52 -7.76
CA ALA A 306 12.56 9.92 -7.82
C ALA A 306 13.55 10.86 -7.08
N THR A 307 14.22 10.36 -6.05
CA THR A 307 15.17 11.13 -5.22
C THR A 307 16.59 10.56 -5.32
N PRO A 308 17.35 10.87 -6.39
CA PRO A 308 18.68 10.30 -6.61
C PRO A 308 19.71 10.62 -5.51
N SER A 309 19.50 11.71 -4.77
CA SER A 309 20.30 12.05 -3.56
C SER A 309 20.20 10.98 -2.46
N ALA A 310 19.02 10.36 -2.31
CA ALA A 310 18.79 9.31 -1.33
C ALA A 310 19.18 7.91 -1.84
N ALA A 311 19.15 7.68 -3.16
CA ALA A 311 19.49 6.40 -3.79
C ALA A 311 20.93 5.94 -3.47
N ALA A 312 21.88 6.88 -3.39
CA ALA A 312 23.29 6.59 -3.10
C ALA A 312 23.55 5.91 -1.74
N ALA A 313 22.62 6.00 -0.78
CA ALA A 313 22.80 5.49 0.58
C ALA A 313 22.17 4.10 0.83
N GLY A 314 21.53 3.48 -0.16
CA GLY A 314 20.86 2.19 0.06
C GLY A 314 20.06 1.58 -1.09
N GLY A 315 20.18 2.09 -2.32
CA GLY A 315 19.46 1.56 -3.48
C GLY A 315 19.76 0.09 -3.79
N ASP A 316 21.04 -0.31 -3.75
CA ASP A 316 21.46 -1.68 -4.07
C ASP A 316 20.88 -2.74 -3.12
N ASP A 317 20.93 -2.48 -1.81
CA ASP A 317 20.37 -3.38 -0.77
C ASP A 317 18.85 -3.51 -0.93
N ALA A 318 18.16 -2.39 -1.18
CA ALA A 318 16.73 -2.37 -1.43
C ALA A 318 16.36 -3.13 -2.72
N ALA A 319 17.18 -3.00 -3.78
CA ALA A 319 16.94 -3.66 -5.05
C ALA A 319 17.14 -5.18 -4.95
N VAL A 320 18.19 -5.62 -4.25
CA VAL A 320 18.45 -7.05 -3.98
C VAL A 320 17.35 -7.67 -3.15
N THR A 321 16.93 -7.02 -2.06
CA THR A 321 15.84 -7.51 -1.20
C THR A 321 14.50 -7.56 -1.93
N THR A 322 14.20 -6.56 -2.77
CA THR A 322 12.98 -6.57 -3.60
C THR A 322 12.98 -7.73 -4.58
N LEU A 323 14.11 -7.99 -5.25
CA LEU A 323 14.20 -9.11 -6.17
C LEU A 323 14.14 -10.45 -5.44
N ALA A 324 14.81 -10.57 -4.29
CA ALA A 324 14.74 -11.74 -3.42
C ALA A 324 13.30 -12.12 -3.10
N LEU A 325 12.51 -11.15 -2.63
CA LEU A 325 11.10 -11.33 -2.30
C LEU A 325 10.26 -11.71 -3.53
N ALA A 326 10.48 -11.04 -4.67
CA ALA A 326 9.77 -11.34 -5.90
C ALA A 326 10.03 -12.78 -6.40
N LEU A 327 11.27 -13.27 -6.25
CA LEU A 327 11.65 -14.63 -6.63
C LEU A 327 11.15 -15.68 -5.63
N ARG A 328 11.13 -15.35 -4.33
CA ARG A 328 10.63 -16.23 -3.27
C ARG A 328 9.11 -16.43 -3.34
N LEU A 329 8.36 -15.39 -3.70
CA LEU A 329 6.90 -15.45 -3.73
C LEU A 329 6.38 -16.31 -4.89
N PRO A 330 5.64 -17.42 -4.66
CA PRO A 330 5.26 -18.34 -5.72
C PRO A 330 4.34 -17.70 -6.77
N ASN A 331 3.44 -16.81 -6.34
CA ASN A 331 2.39 -16.23 -7.18
C ASN A 331 2.78 -14.93 -7.92
N VAL A 332 3.99 -14.41 -7.67
CA VAL A 332 4.48 -13.18 -8.33
C VAL A 332 5.20 -13.53 -9.61
N PHE A 333 4.69 -13.03 -10.74
CA PHE A 333 5.29 -13.24 -12.07
C PHE A 333 5.59 -11.93 -12.82
N ASP A 334 5.20 -10.79 -12.26
CA ASP A 334 5.50 -9.47 -12.82
C ASP A 334 6.94 -9.05 -12.46
N PHE A 335 7.88 -9.55 -13.25
CA PHE A 335 9.31 -9.23 -13.16
C PHE A 335 9.71 -8.05 -14.04
N ALA A 336 8.91 -7.72 -15.04
CA ALA A 336 9.25 -6.66 -15.97
C ALA A 336 8.97 -5.27 -15.38
N SER A 337 7.95 -5.11 -14.52
CA SER A 337 7.77 -3.86 -13.76
C SER A 337 8.99 -3.51 -12.91
N LEU A 338 9.80 -4.50 -12.53
CA LEU A 338 11.01 -4.28 -11.74
C LEU A 338 12.10 -3.59 -12.56
N LEU A 339 12.13 -3.81 -13.89
CA LEU A 339 13.09 -3.16 -14.77
C LEU A 339 12.81 -1.67 -14.98
N GLU A 340 11.60 -1.19 -14.68
CA GLU A 340 11.29 0.24 -14.68
C GLU A 340 12.12 1.00 -13.63
N SER A 341 12.56 0.32 -12.58
CA SER A 341 13.33 0.95 -11.51
C SER A 341 14.80 1.10 -11.89
N ARG A 342 15.33 2.31 -11.71
CA ARG A 342 16.74 2.63 -11.98
C ARG A 342 17.66 1.87 -11.03
N SER A 343 17.31 1.79 -9.75
CA SER A 343 18.06 1.05 -8.73
C SER A 343 18.27 -0.43 -9.14
N ILE A 344 17.30 -1.03 -9.82
CA ILE A 344 17.40 -2.42 -10.32
C ILE A 344 18.28 -2.52 -11.57
N GLN A 345 18.30 -1.49 -12.43
CA GLN A 345 19.21 -1.44 -13.58
C GLN A 345 20.69 -1.27 -13.15
N GLU A 346 20.93 -0.57 -12.05
CA GLU A 346 22.28 -0.37 -11.49
C GLU A 346 22.90 -1.68 -10.96
N LEU A 347 22.07 -2.69 -10.64
CA LEU A 347 22.53 -4.03 -10.26
C LEU A 347 23.35 -4.72 -11.35
N LYS A 348 23.24 -4.30 -12.62
CA LYS A 348 24.11 -4.78 -13.70
C LYS A 348 25.60 -4.60 -13.36
N ASN A 349 25.94 -3.51 -12.67
CA ASN A 349 27.32 -3.19 -12.30
C ASN A 349 27.65 -3.73 -10.90
N SER A 350 26.74 -3.58 -9.94
CA SER A 350 26.98 -3.98 -8.55
C SER A 350 26.93 -5.49 -8.33
N GLN A 351 25.95 -6.18 -8.92
CA GLN A 351 25.71 -7.62 -8.75
C GLN A 351 25.34 -8.31 -10.08
N PRO A 352 26.31 -8.53 -10.98
CA PRO A 352 26.05 -9.03 -12.33
C PRO A 352 25.42 -10.43 -12.36
N ALA A 353 25.69 -11.29 -11.37
CA ALA A 353 25.12 -12.63 -11.28
C ALA A 353 23.60 -12.62 -11.02
N LEU A 354 23.13 -11.68 -10.21
CA LEU A 354 21.71 -11.52 -9.89
C LEU A 354 20.97 -10.83 -11.04
N TRP A 355 21.62 -9.87 -11.70
CA TRP A 355 21.11 -9.28 -12.94
C TRP A 355 20.97 -10.32 -14.06
N SER A 356 21.94 -11.20 -14.27
CA SER A 356 21.85 -12.25 -15.28
C SER A 356 20.75 -13.27 -14.96
N LEU A 357 20.52 -13.59 -13.68
CA LEU A 357 19.37 -14.41 -13.27
C LEU A 357 18.05 -13.77 -13.70
N LEU A 358 17.84 -12.49 -13.40
CA LEU A 358 16.60 -11.79 -13.74
C LEU A 358 16.40 -11.70 -15.26
N VAL A 359 17.42 -11.24 -15.99
CA VAL A 359 17.29 -10.96 -17.41
C VAL A 359 17.39 -12.22 -18.27
N GLU A 360 18.48 -12.97 -18.12
CA GLU A 360 18.79 -14.09 -19.02
C GLU A 360 17.97 -15.33 -18.68
N VAL A 361 17.70 -15.59 -17.39
CA VAL A 361 16.96 -16.78 -16.97
C VAL A 361 15.47 -16.48 -16.84
N VAL A 362 15.06 -15.48 -16.07
CA VAL A 362 13.64 -15.28 -15.74
C VAL A 362 12.88 -14.56 -16.86
N LEU A 363 13.39 -13.44 -17.38
CA LEU A 363 12.69 -12.61 -18.36
C LEU A 363 12.80 -13.13 -19.80
N SER A 364 13.93 -13.68 -20.23
CA SER A 364 14.09 -14.18 -21.60
C SER A 364 13.09 -15.31 -21.92
N PRO A 365 12.26 -15.17 -22.97
CA PRO A 365 11.26 -16.18 -23.30
C PRO A 365 11.91 -17.46 -23.86
N GLY A 366 11.36 -18.60 -23.43
CA GLY A 366 11.65 -19.93 -23.95
C GLY A 366 13.03 -20.48 -23.57
N GLY A 367 13.09 -21.77 -23.23
CA GLY A 367 14.34 -22.46 -22.91
C GLY A 367 14.99 -21.98 -21.60
N ARG A 368 14.21 -21.44 -20.65
CA ARG A 368 14.74 -20.95 -19.38
C ARG A 368 15.34 -22.08 -18.55
N GLY A 369 14.82 -23.31 -18.63
CA GLY A 369 15.43 -24.47 -17.97
C GLY A 369 16.91 -24.68 -18.33
N LYS A 370 17.28 -24.59 -19.61
CA LYS A 370 18.69 -24.74 -20.04
C LYS A 370 19.57 -23.59 -19.55
N ARG A 371 19.04 -22.36 -19.56
CA ARG A 371 19.75 -21.18 -19.06
C ARG A 371 19.92 -21.23 -17.55
N TRP A 372 18.92 -21.76 -16.84
CA TRP A 372 18.98 -22.03 -15.41
C TRP A 372 20.10 -23.00 -15.06
N ASP A 373 20.19 -24.14 -15.76
CA ASP A 373 21.25 -25.13 -15.51
C ASP A 373 22.65 -24.53 -15.75
N ALA A 374 22.81 -23.78 -16.84
CA ALA A 374 24.05 -23.08 -17.16
C ALA A 374 24.41 -21.99 -16.12
N TRP A 375 23.41 -21.23 -15.66
CA TRP A 375 23.58 -20.20 -14.65
C TRP A 375 23.93 -20.79 -13.29
N LYS A 376 23.24 -21.88 -12.89
CA LYS A 376 23.44 -22.59 -11.63
C LYS A 376 24.87 -23.12 -11.51
N ALA A 377 25.43 -23.65 -12.60
CA ALA A 377 26.80 -24.14 -12.64
C ALA A 377 27.85 -23.07 -12.26
N SER A 378 27.54 -21.79 -12.50
CA SER A 378 28.47 -20.67 -12.25
C SER A 378 28.14 -19.85 -11.00
N ASN A 379 26.89 -19.88 -10.50
CA ASN A 379 26.39 -18.90 -9.51
C ASN A 379 25.63 -19.51 -8.31
N ALA A 380 25.77 -20.81 -8.03
CA ALA A 380 25.01 -21.49 -6.97
C ALA A 380 25.04 -20.78 -5.60
N GLY A 381 26.18 -20.21 -5.18
CA GLY A 381 26.32 -19.52 -3.89
C GLY A 381 25.58 -18.18 -3.78
N VAL A 382 24.97 -17.68 -4.87
CA VAL A 382 24.17 -16.44 -4.85
C VAL A 382 22.79 -16.69 -4.25
N LEU A 383 22.20 -17.87 -4.48
CA LEU A 383 20.87 -18.24 -3.96
C LEU A 383 20.83 -18.30 -2.44
N GLU A 384 21.88 -18.87 -1.83
CA GLU A 384 22.02 -18.96 -0.36
C GLU A 384 22.11 -17.57 0.28
N LYS A 385 22.84 -16.64 -0.34
CA LYS A 385 22.98 -15.26 0.16
C LYS A 385 21.68 -14.47 0.13
N ILE A 386 20.81 -14.77 -0.82
CA ILE A 386 19.54 -14.05 -1.02
C ILE A 386 18.40 -14.75 -0.26
N GLY A 387 18.60 -16.00 0.18
CA GLY A 387 17.59 -16.79 0.87
C GLY A 387 16.40 -17.14 -0.03
N VAL A 388 16.69 -17.53 -1.29
CA VAL A 388 15.67 -18.00 -2.23
C VAL A 388 15.77 -19.51 -2.37
N PRO A 389 14.73 -20.28 -1.99
CA PRO A 389 14.75 -21.73 -2.11
C PRO A 389 14.76 -22.17 -3.58
N GLU A 390 15.65 -23.10 -3.91
CA GLU A 390 15.85 -23.57 -5.29
C GLU A 390 14.55 -24.15 -5.89
N ALA A 391 13.83 -24.94 -5.10
CA ALA A 391 12.60 -25.60 -5.53
C ALA A 391 11.52 -24.62 -6.01
N VAL A 392 11.39 -23.46 -5.34
CA VAL A 392 10.41 -22.43 -5.71
C VAL A 392 10.79 -21.77 -7.03
N LEU A 393 12.08 -21.50 -7.24
CA LEU A 393 12.58 -20.90 -8.47
C LEU A 393 12.45 -21.84 -9.67
N VAL A 394 12.81 -23.12 -9.50
CA VAL A 394 12.64 -24.15 -10.53
C VAL A 394 11.17 -24.30 -10.94
N ARG A 395 10.26 -24.36 -9.95
CA ARG A 395 8.82 -24.37 -10.22
C ARG A 395 8.40 -23.16 -11.04
N LYS A 396 8.84 -21.97 -10.64
CA LYS A 396 8.50 -20.70 -11.32
C LYS A 396 9.01 -20.65 -12.75
N ILE A 397 10.26 -21.08 -12.98
CA ILE A 397 10.87 -21.17 -14.31
C ILE A 397 10.06 -22.09 -15.21
N ARG A 398 9.63 -23.26 -14.70
CA ARG A 398 8.76 -24.19 -15.43
C ARG A 398 7.44 -23.53 -15.85
N LEU A 399 6.77 -22.87 -14.92
CA LEU A 399 5.49 -22.19 -15.21
C LEU A 399 5.64 -21.11 -16.28
N LEU A 400 6.72 -20.32 -16.21
CA LEU A 400 7.02 -19.29 -17.19
C LEU A 400 7.40 -19.88 -18.55
N ASP A 401 8.15 -20.98 -18.62
CA ASP A 401 8.48 -21.65 -19.89
C ASP A 401 7.24 -22.17 -20.61
N ILE A 402 6.35 -22.87 -19.90
CA ILE A 402 5.08 -23.34 -20.45
C ILE A 402 4.22 -22.15 -20.90
N ALA A 403 4.19 -21.07 -20.12
CA ALA A 403 3.43 -19.87 -20.47
C ALA A 403 3.98 -19.17 -21.72
N SER A 404 5.31 -19.04 -21.87
CA SER A 404 5.91 -18.46 -23.09
C SER A 404 5.73 -19.36 -24.31
N LEU A 405 5.69 -20.67 -24.12
CA LEU A 405 5.37 -21.61 -25.19
C LEU A 405 3.91 -21.48 -25.63
N CYS A 406 2.97 -21.35 -24.69
CA CYS A 406 1.58 -21.04 -25.03
C CYS A 406 1.46 -19.68 -25.73
N ALA A 407 2.23 -18.68 -25.28
CA ALA A 407 2.29 -17.37 -25.91
C ALA A 407 2.78 -17.47 -27.36
N SER A 408 3.91 -18.15 -27.60
CA SER A 408 4.48 -18.25 -28.94
C SER A 408 3.54 -18.93 -29.95
N GLN A 409 2.74 -19.91 -29.50
CA GLN A 409 1.74 -20.56 -30.34
C GLN A 409 0.57 -19.63 -30.66
N VAL A 410 -0.01 -18.96 -29.64
CA VAL A 410 -1.16 -18.06 -29.80
C VAL A 410 -0.83 -16.81 -30.61
N TYR A 411 0.40 -16.30 -30.49
CA TYR A 411 0.88 -15.11 -31.21
C TYR A 411 1.72 -15.45 -32.46
N SER A 412 1.74 -16.71 -32.89
CA SER A 412 2.42 -17.10 -34.13
C SER A 412 1.75 -16.49 -35.36
N ASP A 413 2.53 -16.21 -36.41
CA ASP A 413 2.00 -15.70 -37.67
C ASP A 413 0.99 -16.68 -38.31
N ALA A 414 1.16 -17.99 -38.07
CA ALA A 414 0.21 -19.03 -38.47
C ALA A 414 -1.13 -18.93 -37.72
N ALA A 415 -1.09 -18.60 -36.42
CA ALA A 415 -2.28 -18.36 -35.62
C ALA A 415 -3.04 -17.10 -36.03
N LEU A 416 -2.30 -16.09 -36.42
CA LEU A 416 -2.82 -14.83 -36.91
C LEU A 416 -3.44 -14.94 -38.31
N ALA A 417 -2.81 -15.70 -39.21
CA ALA A 417 -3.31 -15.95 -40.56
C ALA A 417 -4.63 -16.75 -40.56
N SER A 418 -4.75 -17.73 -39.66
CA SER A 418 -5.97 -18.52 -39.49
C SER A 418 -7.11 -17.75 -38.80
N ALA A 419 -6.80 -16.79 -37.93
CA ALA A 419 -7.81 -15.87 -37.39
C ALA A 419 -8.36 -14.90 -38.44
N ALA A 420 -7.53 -14.48 -39.40
CA ALA A 420 -7.94 -13.62 -40.51
C ALA A 420 -8.77 -14.36 -41.57
N SER A 421 -8.51 -15.66 -41.81
CA SER A 421 -9.30 -16.44 -42.77
C SER A 421 -10.72 -16.77 -42.28
N LEU A 422 -10.94 -16.78 -40.96
CA LEU A 422 -12.29 -16.94 -40.36
C LEU A 422 -13.22 -15.76 -40.61
N SER A 423 -12.73 -14.58 -40.96
CA SER A 423 -13.57 -13.42 -41.28
C SER A 423 -14.01 -13.36 -42.74
N VAL A 424 -13.38 -14.16 -43.62
CA VAL A 424 -13.53 -14.16 -45.09
C VAL A 424 -14.26 -15.41 -45.61
N SER A 425 -14.82 -16.26 -44.74
CA SER A 425 -15.66 -17.37 -45.22
C SER A 425 -17.00 -16.83 -45.75
N ASP A 426 -16.97 -16.43 -47.01
CA ASP A 426 -18.14 -16.26 -47.86
C ASP A 426 -18.97 -17.54 -47.82
N THR A 427 -20.24 -17.37 -47.46
CA THR A 427 -21.26 -18.39 -47.54
C THR A 427 -21.53 -18.75 -49.00
N ASN A 428 -20.74 -19.67 -49.58
CA ASN A 428 -21.17 -20.61 -50.61
C ASN A 428 -20.04 -21.54 -51.06
N ALA A 429 -19.98 -22.75 -50.49
CA ALA A 429 -19.49 -23.93 -51.19
C ALA A 429 -20.07 -25.17 -50.50
N GLY A 430 -20.89 -25.91 -51.23
CA GLY A 430 -21.44 -27.19 -50.78
C GLY A 430 -20.39 -28.31 -50.84
N ALA A 431 -20.62 -29.28 -49.96
CA ALA A 431 -20.25 -30.70 -50.02
C ALA A 431 -18.78 -31.10 -50.23
N ASP A 432 -18.37 -31.99 -49.32
CA ASP A 432 -17.27 -32.95 -49.44
C ASP A 432 -15.84 -32.42 -49.50
N ALA A 433 -15.36 -31.98 -48.34
CA ALA A 433 -13.93 -32.07 -48.02
C ALA A 433 -13.78 -32.74 -46.65
N ALA A 434 -13.07 -33.87 -46.64
CA ALA A 434 -12.66 -34.58 -45.44
C ALA A 434 -12.15 -33.58 -44.40
N VAL A 435 -12.73 -33.63 -43.20
CA VAL A 435 -12.26 -32.89 -42.02
C VAL A 435 -10.90 -33.47 -41.63
N ALA A 436 -9.86 -33.08 -42.37
CA ALA A 436 -8.51 -33.12 -41.85
C ALA A 436 -8.51 -32.21 -40.63
N LYS A 437 -8.25 -32.80 -39.47
CA LYS A 437 -8.13 -32.16 -38.15
C LYS A 437 -7.06 -31.07 -38.21
N GLN A 438 -7.38 -29.91 -38.79
CA GLN A 438 -6.54 -28.73 -38.75
C GLN A 438 -6.49 -28.31 -37.28
N ALA A 439 -5.35 -28.59 -36.64
CA ALA A 439 -5.06 -28.14 -35.29
C ALA A 439 -5.39 -26.66 -35.21
N SER A 440 -6.39 -26.31 -34.40
CA SER A 440 -6.74 -24.91 -34.26
C SER A 440 -5.52 -24.19 -33.70
N PRO A 441 -5.19 -22.96 -34.15
CA PRO A 441 -3.92 -22.30 -33.83
C PRO A 441 -3.67 -22.03 -32.34
N ALA A 442 -4.68 -22.31 -31.51
CA ALA A 442 -4.65 -22.19 -30.07
C ALA A 442 -4.45 -23.54 -29.35
N GLU A 443 -4.19 -24.62 -30.08
CA GLU A 443 -3.97 -25.97 -29.54
C GLU A 443 -2.48 -26.27 -29.41
N VAL A 444 -2.04 -26.58 -28.19
CA VAL A 444 -0.66 -26.92 -27.84
C VAL A 444 -0.58 -28.41 -27.48
N PRO A 445 0.17 -29.23 -28.25
CA PRO A 445 0.34 -30.65 -27.94
C PRO A 445 1.14 -30.89 -26.65
N TYR A 446 0.82 -31.95 -25.91
CA TYR A 446 1.52 -32.29 -24.66
C TYR A 446 3.00 -32.61 -24.88
N SER A 447 3.36 -33.26 -25.99
CA SER A 447 4.76 -33.54 -26.35
C SER A 447 5.59 -32.27 -26.47
N LEU A 448 4.99 -31.20 -26.98
CA LEU A 448 5.64 -29.91 -27.13
C LEU A 448 5.79 -29.21 -25.75
N ILE A 449 4.80 -29.35 -24.87
CA ILE A 449 4.88 -28.88 -23.47
C ILE A 449 5.98 -29.65 -22.72
N ALA A 450 6.01 -30.98 -22.80
CA ALA A 450 7.02 -31.82 -22.18
C ALA A 450 8.44 -31.46 -22.65
N SER A 451 8.64 -31.21 -23.94
CA SER A 451 9.94 -30.81 -24.50
C SER A 451 10.46 -29.43 -24.03
N SER A 452 9.55 -28.59 -23.53
CA SER A 452 9.86 -27.24 -23.05
C SER A 452 9.97 -27.13 -21.54
N ALA A 453 9.36 -28.07 -20.80
CA ALA A 453 9.59 -28.23 -19.37
C ALA A 453 11.04 -28.70 -19.12
N LEU A 454 11.57 -28.45 -17.92
CA LEU A 454 12.91 -28.89 -17.53
C LEU A 454 13.09 -30.39 -17.81
N ALA A 455 14.29 -30.78 -18.26
CA ALA A 455 14.61 -32.13 -18.72
C ALA A 455 14.60 -33.22 -17.62
N SER A 456 14.39 -32.84 -16.35
CA SER A 456 14.51 -33.74 -15.20
C SER A 456 13.22 -34.50 -14.84
N GLU A 457 12.08 -34.18 -15.46
CA GLU A 457 10.77 -34.64 -14.99
C GLU A 457 10.03 -35.52 -16.01
N PRO A 458 9.19 -36.47 -15.55
CA PRO A 458 8.50 -37.40 -16.42
C PRO A 458 7.37 -36.72 -17.23
N GLU A 459 7.19 -37.16 -18.48
CA GLU A 459 6.13 -36.66 -19.37
C GLU A 459 4.70 -36.94 -18.86
N SER A 460 4.54 -37.84 -17.88
CA SER A 460 3.25 -38.15 -17.24
C SER A 460 2.63 -36.95 -16.51
N ASP A 461 3.46 -36.01 -16.07
CA ASP A 461 3.04 -34.97 -15.13
C ASP A 461 2.65 -33.66 -15.83
N VAL A 462 2.64 -33.67 -17.17
CA VAL A 462 2.28 -32.51 -18.00
C VAL A 462 0.91 -31.94 -17.62
N GLU A 463 -0.06 -32.80 -17.27
CA GLU A 463 -1.40 -32.35 -16.86
C GLU A 463 -1.34 -31.52 -15.57
N THR A 464 -0.59 -31.99 -14.58
CA THR A 464 -0.37 -31.26 -13.32
C THR A 464 0.31 -29.92 -13.58
N TRP A 465 1.29 -29.88 -14.49
CA TRP A 465 1.99 -28.64 -14.83
C TRP A 465 1.07 -27.62 -15.51
N VAL A 466 0.23 -28.07 -16.44
CA VAL A 466 -0.76 -27.19 -17.10
C VAL A 466 -1.78 -26.68 -16.09
N ILE A 467 -2.24 -27.53 -15.16
CA ILE A 467 -3.14 -27.11 -14.07
C ILE A 467 -2.46 -26.04 -13.20
N ASP A 468 -1.19 -26.22 -12.83
CA ASP A 468 -0.44 -25.23 -12.05
C ASP A 468 -0.31 -23.89 -12.79
N VAL A 469 -0.07 -23.90 -14.10
CA VAL A 469 0.01 -22.68 -14.93
C VAL A 469 -1.34 -21.96 -14.99
N ILE A 470 -2.45 -22.70 -15.03
CA ILE A 470 -3.80 -22.14 -14.98
C ILE A 470 -4.10 -21.55 -13.60
N ARG A 471 -3.76 -22.28 -12.52
CA ARG A 471 -3.92 -21.79 -11.14
C ARG A 471 -3.09 -20.53 -10.87
N ALA A 472 -1.90 -20.45 -11.46
CA ALA A 472 -1.04 -19.27 -11.42
C ALA A 472 -1.56 -18.07 -12.24
N GLY A 473 -2.63 -18.24 -13.03
CA GLY A 473 -3.24 -17.17 -13.84
C GLY A 473 -2.42 -16.76 -15.06
N LEU A 474 -1.36 -17.50 -15.40
CA LEU A 474 -0.50 -17.19 -16.55
C LEU A 474 -1.16 -17.53 -17.88
N VAL A 475 -1.95 -18.60 -17.91
CA VAL A 475 -2.67 -19.06 -19.11
C VAL A 475 -4.08 -19.53 -18.71
N SER A 476 -5.07 -19.26 -19.55
CA SER A 476 -6.42 -19.80 -19.42
C SER A 476 -6.73 -20.68 -20.63
N GLY A 477 -7.29 -21.87 -20.40
CA GLY A 477 -7.56 -22.82 -21.46
C GLY A 477 -8.33 -24.05 -20.98
N LYS A 478 -8.62 -24.97 -21.90
CA LYS A 478 -9.17 -26.30 -21.60
C LYS A 478 -8.21 -27.40 -22.00
N LEU A 479 -8.09 -28.37 -21.12
CA LEU A 479 -7.29 -29.56 -21.34
C LEU A 479 -8.13 -30.64 -22.05
N SER A 480 -7.58 -31.29 -23.06
CA SER A 480 -8.20 -32.41 -23.75
C SER A 480 -7.31 -33.64 -23.64
N GLN A 481 -7.51 -34.42 -22.59
CA GLN A 481 -6.75 -35.64 -22.30
C GLN A 481 -6.77 -36.65 -23.46
N VAL A 482 -7.94 -36.92 -24.07
CA VAL A 482 -8.09 -37.88 -25.18
C VAL A 482 -7.29 -37.47 -26.43
N ASN A 483 -7.10 -36.17 -26.65
CA ASN A 483 -6.36 -35.66 -27.80
C ASN A 483 -4.92 -35.27 -27.46
N GLU A 484 -4.51 -35.39 -26.18
CA GLU A 484 -3.20 -34.94 -25.67
C GLU A 484 -2.87 -33.49 -26.07
N VAL A 485 -3.87 -32.62 -25.99
CA VAL A 485 -3.80 -31.22 -26.45
C VAL A 485 -4.37 -30.29 -25.39
N PHE A 486 -3.69 -29.17 -25.19
CA PHE A 486 -4.15 -28.04 -24.39
C PHE A 486 -4.63 -26.90 -25.29
N ARG A 487 -5.91 -26.53 -25.18
CA ARG A 487 -6.50 -25.44 -25.96
C ARG A 487 -6.47 -24.15 -25.16
N VAL A 488 -5.65 -23.20 -25.60
CA VAL A 488 -5.41 -21.91 -24.96
C VAL A 488 -6.47 -20.88 -25.39
N TYR A 489 -7.06 -20.17 -24.43
CA TYR A 489 -7.98 -19.07 -24.71
C TYR A 489 -7.33 -17.71 -24.51
N ARG A 490 -6.54 -17.58 -23.45
CA ARG A 490 -5.89 -16.33 -23.07
C ARG A 490 -4.51 -16.64 -22.50
N VAL A 491 -3.56 -15.79 -22.83
CA VAL A 491 -2.23 -15.77 -22.23
C VAL A 491 -2.09 -14.44 -21.52
N SER A 492 -1.56 -14.46 -20.30
CA SER A 492 -1.32 -13.26 -19.51
C SER A 492 -0.34 -12.33 -20.22
N SER A 493 -0.59 -11.02 -20.15
CA SER A 493 0.31 -10.00 -20.68
C SER A 493 1.62 -9.90 -19.92
N LEU A 494 1.78 -10.66 -18.83
CA LEU A 494 3.00 -10.74 -18.03
C LEU A 494 4.10 -11.60 -18.68
N VAL A 495 3.76 -12.33 -19.74
CA VAL A 495 4.67 -13.24 -20.43
C VAL A 495 5.32 -12.53 -21.61
N PRO A 496 6.63 -12.23 -21.58
CA PRO A 496 7.30 -11.56 -22.69
C PRO A 496 7.34 -12.45 -23.93
N LEU A 497 7.16 -11.83 -25.10
CA LEU A 497 7.24 -12.49 -26.42
C LEU A 497 8.58 -12.33 -27.11
N SER A 498 9.39 -11.34 -26.70
CA SER A 498 10.70 -11.06 -27.27
C SER A 498 11.75 -11.03 -26.18
N SER A 499 12.96 -11.50 -26.50
CA SER A 499 14.13 -11.33 -25.64
C SER A 499 14.82 -9.97 -25.86
N GLU A 500 14.49 -9.24 -26.93
CA GLU A 500 15.20 -8.02 -27.33
C GLU A 500 14.66 -6.77 -26.64
N THR A 501 13.35 -6.67 -26.53
CA THR A 501 12.66 -5.64 -25.75
C THR A 501 12.18 -6.33 -24.50
N GLN A 502 12.79 -6.04 -23.35
CA GLN A 502 12.34 -6.54 -22.04
C GLN A 502 10.95 -6.00 -21.64
N GLU A 503 10.23 -5.42 -22.61
CA GLU A 503 8.86 -4.96 -22.51
C GLU A 503 7.90 -6.14 -22.60
N VAL A 504 7.00 -6.19 -21.62
CA VAL A 504 5.95 -7.21 -21.52
C VAL A 504 4.91 -7.07 -22.62
N PHE A 505 4.68 -5.83 -23.08
CA PHE A 505 3.67 -5.50 -24.09
C PHE A 505 4.25 -4.71 -25.26
N GLY A 506 4.95 -5.41 -26.16
CA GLY A 506 5.51 -4.81 -27.36
C GLY A 506 4.54 -4.67 -28.55
N LYS A 507 5.06 -4.10 -29.65
CA LYS A 507 4.32 -3.83 -30.90
C LYS A 507 3.54 -5.03 -31.46
N ARG A 508 4.08 -6.25 -31.40
CA ARG A 508 3.38 -7.45 -31.90
C ARG A 508 2.06 -7.70 -31.17
N HIS A 509 2.00 -7.43 -29.87
CA HIS A 509 0.75 -7.56 -29.12
C HIS A 509 -0.30 -6.56 -29.62
N TRP A 510 0.11 -5.31 -29.89
CA TRP A 510 -0.75 -4.30 -30.49
C TRP A 510 -1.27 -4.71 -31.87
N GLU A 511 -0.40 -5.25 -32.74
CA GLU A 511 -0.79 -5.70 -34.08
C GLU A 511 -1.78 -6.88 -34.06
N VAL A 512 -1.67 -7.78 -33.07
CA VAL A 512 -2.63 -8.87 -32.86
C VAL A 512 -3.97 -8.33 -32.34
N LEU A 513 -3.91 -7.42 -31.37
CA LEU A 513 -5.09 -6.80 -30.79
C LEU A 513 -5.88 -6.00 -31.83
N GLU A 514 -5.19 -5.20 -32.64
CA GLU A 514 -5.78 -4.42 -33.73
C GLU A 514 -6.53 -5.32 -34.71
N ARG A 515 -5.91 -6.41 -35.18
CA ARG A 515 -6.57 -7.36 -36.10
C ARG A 515 -7.80 -8.01 -35.49
N LYS A 516 -7.74 -8.41 -34.22
CA LYS A 516 -8.89 -8.99 -33.52
C LYS A 516 -10.02 -7.97 -33.34
N LEU A 517 -9.70 -6.72 -32.99
CA LEU A 517 -10.66 -5.64 -32.85
C LEU A 517 -11.32 -5.28 -34.19
N VAL A 518 -10.54 -5.25 -35.28
CA VAL A 518 -11.06 -5.03 -36.64
C VAL A 518 -11.99 -6.17 -37.04
N ALA A 519 -11.59 -7.43 -36.85
CA ALA A 519 -12.45 -8.58 -37.15
C ALA A 519 -13.74 -8.55 -36.32
N TRP A 520 -13.67 -8.16 -35.04
CA TRP A 520 -14.84 -8.03 -34.18
C TRP A 520 -15.76 -6.89 -34.63
N ARG A 521 -15.19 -5.72 -34.95
CA ARG A 521 -15.92 -4.59 -35.54
C ARG A 521 -16.67 -5.04 -36.79
N ASP A 522 -15.99 -5.72 -37.71
CA ASP A 522 -16.59 -6.15 -38.99
C ASP A 522 -17.65 -7.24 -38.80
N SER A 523 -17.50 -8.10 -37.80
CA SER A 523 -18.52 -9.09 -37.42
C SER A 523 -19.77 -8.42 -36.84
N VAL A 524 -19.59 -7.44 -35.93
CA VAL A 524 -20.70 -6.67 -35.35
C VAL A 524 -21.43 -5.87 -36.43
N SER A 525 -20.70 -5.21 -37.34
CA SER A 525 -21.29 -4.52 -38.49
C SER A 525 -22.12 -5.46 -39.36
N ARG A 526 -21.60 -6.65 -39.70
CA ARG A 526 -22.35 -7.68 -40.45
C ARG A 526 -23.60 -8.15 -39.72
N MET A 527 -23.55 -8.32 -38.40
CA MET A 527 -24.73 -8.66 -37.61
C MET A 527 -25.77 -7.53 -37.60
N LEU A 528 -25.34 -6.27 -37.51
CA LEU A 528 -26.23 -5.12 -37.61
C LEU A 528 -26.88 -5.01 -39.00
N ASP A 529 -26.12 -5.26 -40.06
CA ASP A 529 -26.64 -5.26 -41.43
C ASP A 529 -27.65 -6.38 -41.66
N THR A 530 -27.37 -7.60 -41.18
CA THR A 530 -28.29 -8.74 -41.30
C THR A 530 -29.56 -8.53 -40.48
N LEU A 531 -29.47 -7.98 -39.27
CA LEU A 531 -30.64 -7.61 -38.46
C LEU A 531 -31.44 -6.47 -39.10
N GLY A 532 -30.77 -5.45 -39.65
CA GLY A 532 -31.41 -4.35 -40.38
C GLY A 532 -32.12 -4.82 -41.65
N ASN A 533 -31.52 -5.77 -42.38
CA ASN A 533 -32.13 -6.39 -43.55
C ASN A 533 -33.31 -7.28 -43.19
N ALA A 534 -33.18 -8.10 -42.13
CA ALA A 534 -34.28 -8.92 -41.62
C ALA A 534 -35.45 -8.05 -41.14
N ALA A 535 -35.19 -6.94 -40.44
CA ALA A 535 -36.23 -6.00 -40.01
C ALA A 535 -36.94 -5.34 -41.21
N ARG A 536 -36.20 -4.93 -42.24
CA ARG A 536 -36.78 -4.39 -43.48
C ARG A 536 -37.61 -5.44 -44.23
N GLN A 537 -37.15 -6.68 -44.28
CA GLN A 537 -37.88 -7.78 -44.91
C GLN A 537 -39.15 -8.13 -44.14
N GLN A 538 -39.13 -8.11 -42.80
CA GLN A 538 -40.31 -8.28 -41.96
C GLN A 538 -41.35 -7.17 -42.21
N GLN A 539 -40.91 -5.91 -42.27
CA GLN A 539 -41.80 -4.77 -42.55
C GLN A 539 -42.41 -4.86 -43.96
N ALA A 540 -41.60 -5.24 -44.96
CA ALA A 540 -42.09 -5.46 -46.32
C ALA A 540 -43.09 -6.62 -46.41
N ALA A 541 -42.86 -7.71 -45.68
CA ALA A 541 -43.78 -8.85 -45.61
C ALA A 541 -45.11 -8.48 -44.95
N VAL A 542 -45.09 -7.69 -43.86
CA VAL A 542 -46.31 -7.21 -43.19
C VAL A 542 -47.09 -6.24 -44.09
N ALA A 543 -46.41 -5.32 -44.78
CA ALA A 543 -47.04 -4.40 -45.73
C ALA A 543 -47.65 -5.14 -46.93
N ALA A 544 -46.96 -6.14 -47.47
CA ALA A 544 -47.48 -6.98 -48.54
C ALA A 544 -48.70 -7.81 -48.10
N ALA A 545 -48.69 -8.36 -46.89
CA ALA A 545 -49.83 -9.08 -46.33
C ALA A 545 -51.05 -8.16 -46.10
N ALA A 546 -50.83 -6.93 -45.66
CA ALA A 546 -51.89 -5.93 -45.50
C ALA A 546 -52.53 -5.54 -46.85
N ASN A 547 -51.72 -5.32 -47.89
CA ASN A 547 -52.22 -5.02 -49.24
C ASN A 547 -52.97 -6.20 -49.86
N ALA A 548 -52.46 -7.43 -49.70
CA ALA A 548 -53.15 -8.63 -50.18
C ALA A 548 -54.50 -8.85 -49.48
N GLY A 549 -54.60 -8.57 -48.18
CA GLY A 549 -55.87 -8.60 -47.44
C GLY A 549 -56.87 -7.55 -47.91
N ALA A 550 -56.40 -6.34 -48.24
CA ALA A 550 -57.25 -5.28 -48.79
C ALA A 550 -57.78 -5.62 -50.19
N GLU A 551 -56.96 -6.18 -51.07
CA GLU A 551 -57.37 -6.62 -52.40
C GLU A 551 -58.39 -7.77 -52.35
N GLN A 552 -58.21 -8.73 -51.43
CA GLN A 552 -59.18 -9.80 -51.22
C GLN A 552 -60.52 -9.29 -50.66
N ALA A 553 -60.50 -8.30 -49.77
CA ALA A 553 -61.72 -7.67 -49.25
C ALA A 553 -62.50 -6.92 -50.36
N VAL A 554 -61.79 -6.25 -51.28
CA VAL A 554 -62.41 -5.57 -52.43
C VAL A 554 -63.02 -6.59 -53.41
N GLN A 555 -62.36 -7.72 -53.67
CA GLN A 555 -62.89 -8.77 -54.54
C GLN A 555 -64.09 -9.50 -53.92
N GLN A 556 -64.11 -9.70 -52.60
CA GLN A 556 -65.27 -10.26 -51.90
C GLN A 556 -66.46 -9.29 -51.89
N ALA A 557 -66.22 -7.98 -51.76
CA ALA A 557 -67.28 -6.97 -51.85
C ALA A 557 -67.90 -6.86 -53.25
N GLN A 558 -67.14 -7.19 -54.31
CA GLN A 558 -67.62 -7.20 -55.69
C GLN A 558 -68.38 -8.47 -56.10
N THR A 559 -68.28 -9.56 -55.31
CA THR A 559 -68.95 -10.84 -55.60
C THR A 559 -70.25 -11.04 -54.82
N VAL A 560 -70.55 -10.14 -53.87
CA VAL A 560 -71.78 -10.16 -53.02
C VAL A 560 -72.84 -9.17 -53.51
N ASN A 561 -72.56 -8.40 -54.58
CA ASN A 561 -73.53 -7.59 -55.32
C ASN A 561 -73.87 -8.27 -56.65
#